data_AF-A0A1I5Z2W0-F1
#
_entry.id   AF-A0A1I5Z2W0-F1
#
_cell.length_a   1.000
_cell.length_b   1.000
_cell.length_c   1.000
_cell.angle_alpha   90.00
_cell.angle_beta   90.00
_cell.angle_gamma   90.00
#
_symmetry.space_group_name_H-M   'P 1'
#
loop_
_entity.id
_entity.type
_entity.pdbx_description
1 polymer ?
#
loop_
_entity_poly.entity_id
_entity_poly.type
_entity_poly.pdbx_seq_one_letter_code
_entity_poly.pdbx_strand_id
1 'polypeptide(L)'
;MVKYSWIFIRIFQIEEERRLRILRKTVAGCMLMALLVTGISVSAEAQEQTLPERFSWKEQGMVTPVKCQSPYNACWAFSATACMEQNILIKGGGVQDLSEAQLGYGIFTNPQKAIPGLEGDRVIYNHNEKPWYTYGGNNIFTLNLLARGVGPVLESEAPYTSVVSGAPEDIIFGRRDYDVKAIYTFSGSDRKGLKEAIMQYGGVTMPIHMENSQGNQGEEAATYVSEKAILDSKEAEKEIKPDHEVCVVGWDDGYSRVNFGKEKPKNDGAWLCKNSYGTSWGEEGFFWLSYEDAIANAESTTCYAFEMANAKAETDIYQYDGGGSIDSLSVTAAANVFTARRTEKITEVRVRNMNDFAKAEIAIYTDVEEDPESGELAMQMDASFSRAGYETIELNEPVTVGKGQRFSVCIYFSQKSSIGIDRDASYKSVNTAFEIAANPGESYCKISEDGGWSDLNGEGKEKRNLRIKALAEPFTLECPESFVVGQKAGVAVLRWHKVKDATGYRIYRRNSAGKYVCIATVGNVKTYKDRNVKRGGTYYYRIKAEAGELQSVVSTYRKIKIS
;
A
#
# COMPACT_ATOMS: atom_id res chain seq x y z
N MET A 1 13.44 -13.35 -50.65
CA MET A 1 14.57 -13.56 -49.72
C MET A 1 14.55 -12.54 -48.56
N VAL A 2 13.37 -12.25 -47.97
CA VAL A 2 13.20 -11.34 -46.81
C VAL A 2 12.00 -11.83 -45.98
N LYS A 3 12.10 -13.00 -45.36
CA LYS A 3 11.13 -13.47 -44.35
C LYS A 3 11.75 -14.24 -43.17
N TYR A 4 13.08 -14.39 -43.13
CA TYR A 4 13.80 -15.04 -42.03
C TYR A 4 14.62 -14.05 -41.17
N SER A 5 14.62 -12.75 -41.47
CA SER A 5 15.48 -11.77 -40.77
C SER A 5 14.94 -11.31 -39.40
N TRP A 6 13.62 -11.34 -39.17
CA TRP A 6 13.02 -10.82 -37.94
C TRP A 6 13.08 -11.79 -36.75
N ILE A 7 13.08 -13.10 -37.02
CA ILE A 7 13.17 -14.13 -35.99
C ILE A 7 14.59 -14.21 -35.42
N PHE A 8 15.63 -14.03 -36.25
CA PHE A 8 17.01 -14.03 -35.79
C PHE A 8 17.36 -12.80 -34.95
N ILE A 9 16.83 -11.60 -35.28
CA ILE A 9 17.05 -10.38 -34.49
C ILE A 9 16.41 -10.49 -33.10
N ARG A 10 15.19 -11.06 -33.01
CA ARG A 10 14.50 -11.27 -31.72
C ARG A 10 15.18 -12.32 -30.84
N ILE A 11 15.71 -13.39 -31.44
CA ILE A 11 16.47 -14.42 -30.70
C ILE A 11 17.78 -13.82 -30.16
N PHE A 12 18.49 -13.02 -30.97
CA PHE A 12 19.74 -12.36 -30.55
C PHE A 12 19.52 -11.37 -29.40
N GLN A 13 18.47 -10.55 -29.44
CA GLN A 13 18.13 -9.62 -28.34
C GLN A 13 17.77 -10.35 -27.04
N ILE A 14 17.03 -11.47 -27.11
CA ILE A 14 16.68 -12.28 -25.93
C ILE A 14 17.92 -12.97 -25.33
N GLU A 15 18.87 -13.39 -26.17
CA GLU A 15 20.12 -14.03 -25.74
C GLU A 15 21.11 -13.03 -25.13
N GLU A 16 21.13 -11.79 -25.64
CA GLU A 16 21.92 -10.68 -25.12
C GLU A 16 21.38 -10.18 -23.76
N GLU A 17 20.06 -10.07 -23.60
CA GLU A 17 19.44 -9.76 -22.29
C GLU A 17 19.66 -10.88 -21.26
N ARG A 18 19.65 -12.16 -21.69
CA ARG A 18 20.01 -13.29 -20.83
C ARG A 18 21.48 -13.23 -20.40
N ARG A 19 22.39 -12.90 -21.33
CA ARG A 19 23.82 -12.72 -21.01
C ARG A 19 24.05 -11.55 -20.06
N LEU A 20 23.35 -10.42 -20.23
CA LEU A 20 23.44 -9.26 -19.33
C LEU A 20 22.85 -9.54 -17.94
N ARG A 21 21.77 -10.34 -17.84
CA ARG A 21 21.24 -10.81 -16.53
C ARG A 21 22.20 -11.77 -15.82
N ILE A 22 22.87 -12.66 -16.55
CA ILE A 22 23.89 -13.56 -15.99
C ILE A 22 25.12 -12.76 -15.57
N LEU A 23 25.59 -11.81 -16.40
CA LEU A 23 26.70 -10.92 -16.05
C LEU A 23 26.40 -10.08 -14.80
N ARG A 24 25.18 -9.53 -14.66
CA ARG A 24 24.76 -8.79 -13.46
C ARG A 24 24.69 -9.67 -12.20
N LYS A 25 24.32 -10.95 -12.32
CA LYS A 25 24.36 -11.91 -11.20
C LYS A 25 25.79 -12.37 -10.86
N THR A 26 26.68 -12.49 -11.84
CA THR A 26 28.09 -12.87 -11.61
C THR A 26 28.91 -11.69 -11.07
N VAL A 27 28.64 -10.45 -11.49
CA VAL A 27 29.32 -9.25 -10.98
C VAL A 27 28.89 -8.94 -9.53
N ALA A 28 27.62 -9.16 -9.17
CA ALA A 28 27.17 -9.04 -7.78
C ALA A 28 27.76 -10.14 -6.86
N GLY A 29 27.96 -11.37 -7.38
CA GLY A 29 28.56 -12.48 -6.63
C GLY A 29 30.09 -12.38 -6.49
N CYS A 30 30.80 -11.81 -7.46
CA CYS A 30 32.26 -11.65 -7.41
C CYS A 30 32.70 -10.44 -6.57
N MET A 31 31.87 -9.41 -6.41
CA MET A 31 32.17 -8.28 -5.51
C MET A 31 32.20 -8.71 -4.03
N LEU A 32 31.41 -9.73 -3.64
CA LEU A 32 31.35 -10.20 -2.25
C LEU A 32 32.52 -11.13 -1.86
N MET A 33 33.09 -11.87 -2.81
CA MET A 33 34.22 -12.80 -2.57
C MET A 33 35.60 -12.10 -2.58
N ALA A 34 35.74 -10.98 -3.28
CA ALA A 34 37.00 -10.22 -3.30
C ALA A 34 37.24 -9.38 -2.02
N LEU A 35 36.20 -9.15 -1.21
CA LEU A 35 36.28 -8.37 0.04
C LEU A 35 36.77 -9.18 1.25
N LEU A 36 36.89 -10.50 1.16
CA LEU A 36 37.24 -11.38 2.30
C LEU A 36 38.70 -11.87 2.32
N VAL A 37 39.55 -11.52 1.34
CA VAL A 37 40.94 -12.06 1.27
C VAL A 37 42.04 -10.99 1.20
N THR A 38 41.71 -9.70 1.09
CA THR A 38 42.70 -8.62 1.25
C THR A 38 42.11 -7.57 2.16
N GLY A 39 42.67 -7.39 3.36
CA GLY A 39 42.25 -6.40 4.36
C GLY A 39 42.45 -4.95 3.90
N ILE A 40 41.73 -4.56 2.86
CA ILE A 40 41.63 -3.20 2.35
C ILE A 40 40.22 -2.73 2.73
N SER A 41 40.14 -1.92 3.77
CA SER A 41 38.95 -1.15 4.10
C SER A 41 38.68 -0.16 2.98
N VAL A 42 37.77 -0.49 2.07
CA VAL A 42 37.17 0.50 1.17
C VAL A 42 36.07 1.19 1.97
N SER A 43 36.39 2.38 2.48
CA SER A 43 35.39 3.37 2.87
C SER A 43 34.53 3.65 1.64
N ALA A 44 33.29 3.19 1.63
CA ALA A 44 32.31 3.63 0.66
C ALA A 44 31.91 5.06 1.01
N GLU A 45 32.71 6.03 0.58
CA GLU A 45 32.25 7.41 0.48
C GLU A 45 31.12 7.43 -0.56
N ALA A 46 29.89 7.57 -0.07
CA ALA A 46 28.74 7.83 -0.91
C ALA A 46 29.00 9.12 -1.69
N GLN A 47 29.22 9.02 -3.01
CA GLN A 47 29.23 10.18 -3.87
C GLN A 47 27.84 10.84 -3.76
N GLU A 48 27.79 12.05 -3.21
CA GLU A 48 26.56 12.82 -3.12
C GLU A 48 26.06 13.09 -4.54
N GLN A 49 24.96 12.42 -4.93
CA GLN A 49 24.40 12.58 -6.27
C GLN A 49 23.89 14.02 -6.38
N THR A 50 24.52 14.84 -7.21
CA THR A 50 24.06 16.19 -7.48
C THR A 50 22.75 16.13 -8.28
N LEU A 51 21.70 16.74 -7.74
CA LEU A 51 20.41 16.84 -8.42
C LEU A 51 20.53 17.78 -9.64
N PRO A 52 19.80 17.51 -10.73
CA PRO A 52 19.78 18.43 -11.87
C PRO A 52 19.12 19.75 -11.50
N GLU A 53 19.62 20.85 -12.07
CA GLU A 53 19.05 22.20 -11.85
C GLU A 53 17.60 22.30 -12.39
N ARG A 54 17.28 21.55 -13.44
CA ARG A 54 15.94 21.46 -14.03
C ARG A 54 15.54 20.01 -14.29
N PHE A 55 14.29 19.70 -13.96
CA PHE A 55 13.70 18.40 -14.22
C PHE A 55 12.20 18.54 -14.46
N SER A 56 11.66 17.91 -15.49
CA SER A 56 10.22 17.93 -15.76
C SER A 56 9.75 16.63 -16.37
N TRP A 57 8.77 15.98 -15.73
CA TRP A 57 8.08 14.86 -16.36
C TRP A 57 7.22 15.30 -17.55
N LYS A 58 6.70 16.54 -17.54
CA LYS A 58 5.94 17.11 -18.64
C LYS A 58 6.78 17.22 -19.91
N GLU A 59 8.01 17.72 -19.80
CA GLU A 59 8.94 17.83 -20.95
C GLU A 59 9.36 16.48 -21.50
N GLN A 60 9.36 15.44 -20.65
CA GLN A 60 9.65 14.07 -21.04
C GLN A 60 8.42 13.35 -21.63
N GLY A 61 7.26 14.01 -21.72
CA GLY A 61 6.00 13.41 -22.19
C GLY A 61 5.44 12.34 -21.24
N MET A 62 5.85 12.35 -19.98
CA MET A 62 5.51 11.35 -18.97
C MET A 62 4.56 11.95 -17.94
N VAL A 63 3.47 12.58 -18.39
CA VAL A 63 2.40 13.11 -17.53
C VAL A 63 1.03 12.72 -18.07
N THR A 64 0.04 12.58 -17.19
CA THR A 64 -1.37 12.41 -17.60
C THR A 64 -2.04 13.78 -17.80
N PRO A 65 -3.06 13.91 -18.67
CA PRO A 65 -3.82 15.15 -18.84
C PRO A 65 -4.38 15.71 -17.52
N VAL A 66 -4.58 17.02 -17.47
CA VAL A 66 -5.18 17.70 -16.31
C VAL A 66 -6.71 17.53 -16.32
N LYS A 67 -7.24 16.97 -15.25
CA LYS A 67 -8.68 16.81 -15.02
C LYS A 67 -9.30 18.07 -14.40
N CYS A 68 -10.62 18.11 -14.24
CA CYS A 68 -11.36 19.26 -13.72
C CYS A 68 -12.22 18.89 -12.50
N GLN A 69 -11.93 19.48 -11.34
CA GLN A 69 -12.68 19.27 -10.10
C GLN A 69 -13.98 20.10 -10.02
N SER A 70 -14.13 21.10 -10.88
CA SER A 70 -15.24 22.04 -10.78
C SER A 70 -16.58 21.30 -10.91
N PRO A 71 -17.61 21.67 -10.12
CA PRO A 71 -17.68 22.80 -9.18
C PRO A 71 -17.40 22.44 -7.70
N TYR A 72 -16.73 21.32 -7.42
CA TYR A 72 -16.64 20.77 -6.05
C TYR A 72 -15.28 21.03 -5.38
N ASN A 73 -15.25 20.89 -4.06
CA ASN A 73 -14.07 21.16 -3.22
C ASN A 73 -13.20 19.90 -3.05
N ALA A 74 -12.74 19.34 -4.17
CA ALA A 74 -12.07 18.04 -4.24
C ALA A 74 -10.57 18.08 -4.59
N CYS A 75 -9.92 19.26 -4.58
CA CYS A 75 -8.51 19.43 -4.98
C CYS A 75 -7.56 18.41 -4.35
N TRP A 76 -7.73 18.12 -3.06
CA TRP A 76 -6.96 17.10 -2.32
C TRP A 76 -7.07 15.68 -2.94
N ALA A 77 -8.25 15.28 -3.42
CA ALA A 77 -8.45 14.00 -4.07
C ALA A 77 -7.82 13.98 -5.48
N PHE A 78 -7.92 15.08 -6.24
CA PHE A 78 -7.28 15.23 -7.55
C PHE A 78 -5.75 15.29 -7.47
N SER A 79 -5.22 16.01 -6.49
CA SER A 79 -3.78 16.10 -6.21
C SER A 79 -3.20 14.72 -5.89
N ALA A 80 -3.87 13.97 -5.01
CA ALA A 80 -3.45 12.64 -4.63
C ALA A 80 -3.53 11.62 -5.79
N THR A 81 -4.66 11.54 -6.50
CA THR A 81 -4.81 10.64 -7.66
C THR A 81 -3.82 11.01 -8.78
N ALA A 82 -3.59 12.30 -9.04
CA ALA A 82 -2.58 12.73 -9.99
C ALA A 82 -1.17 12.24 -9.61
N CYS A 83 -0.79 12.29 -8.33
CA CYS A 83 0.49 11.73 -7.87
C CYS A 83 0.55 10.20 -8.04
N MET A 84 -0.55 9.49 -7.76
CA MET A 84 -0.62 8.03 -7.92
C MET A 84 -0.55 7.62 -9.40
N GLU A 85 -1.30 8.29 -10.28
CA GLU A 85 -1.26 8.09 -11.73
C GLU A 85 0.15 8.36 -12.27
N GLN A 86 0.77 9.45 -11.80
CA GLN A 86 2.13 9.81 -12.16
C GLN A 86 3.12 8.72 -11.75
N ASN A 87 2.99 8.17 -10.53
CA ASN A 87 3.79 7.04 -10.08
C ASN A 87 3.61 5.81 -10.99
N ILE A 88 2.37 5.41 -11.26
CA ILE A 88 2.04 4.25 -12.11
C ILE A 88 2.63 4.44 -13.51
N LEU A 89 2.48 5.63 -14.10
CA LEU A 89 2.99 5.96 -15.42
C LEU A 89 4.52 5.82 -15.50
N ILE A 90 5.26 6.44 -14.57
CA ILE A 90 6.74 6.40 -14.61
C ILE A 90 7.30 5.01 -14.28
N LYS A 91 6.53 4.14 -13.61
CA LYS A 91 6.89 2.74 -13.35
C LYS A 91 6.49 1.80 -14.49
N GLY A 92 5.93 2.33 -15.59
CA GLY A 92 5.59 1.56 -16.79
C GLY A 92 4.23 0.87 -16.74
N GLY A 93 3.35 1.26 -15.81
CA GLY A 93 1.96 0.79 -15.76
C GLY A 93 1.04 1.44 -16.81
N GLY A 94 1.57 2.35 -17.62
CA GLY A 94 0.82 3.08 -18.63
C GLY A 94 -0.03 4.22 -18.05
N VAL A 95 -0.79 4.88 -18.91
CA VAL A 95 -1.71 5.96 -18.51
C VAL A 95 -2.92 5.34 -17.82
N GLN A 96 -3.18 5.77 -16.60
CA GLN A 96 -4.33 5.38 -15.80
C GLN A 96 -5.17 6.61 -15.48
N ASP A 97 -6.45 6.38 -15.23
CA ASP A 97 -7.43 7.39 -14.83
C ASP A 97 -8.08 6.90 -13.54
N LEU A 98 -7.63 7.42 -12.40
CA LEU A 98 -8.09 7.01 -11.07
C LEU A 98 -9.27 7.87 -10.59
N SER A 99 -10.16 7.28 -9.80
CA SER A 99 -11.38 7.92 -9.33
C SER A 99 -11.14 8.87 -8.15
N GLU A 100 -11.37 10.18 -8.35
CA GLU A 100 -11.41 11.14 -7.25
C GLU A 100 -12.69 11.05 -6.44
N ALA A 101 -13.81 10.65 -7.07
CA ALA A 101 -15.07 10.46 -6.38
C ALA A 101 -14.99 9.34 -5.32
N GLN A 102 -14.21 8.28 -5.56
CA GLN A 102 -14.00 7.25 -4.55
C GLN A 102 -13.30 7.82 -3.31
N LEU A 103 -12.22 8.59 -3.50
CA LEU A 103 -11.50 9.17 -2.37
C LEU A 103 -12.39 10.15 -1.58
N GLY A 104 -13.11 11.01 -2.29
CA GLY A 104 -14.02 11.98 -1.68
C GLY A 104 -15.19 11.33 -0.96
N TYR A 105 -15.90 10.41 -1.61
CA TYR A 105 -17.04 9.73 -1.00
C TYR A 105 -16.59 8.81 0.14
N GLY A 106 -15.48 8.10 -0.02
CA GLY A 106 -14.97 7.13 0.96
C GLY A 106 -14.56 7.72 2.30
N ILE A 107 -14.10 8.97 2.35
CA ILE A 107 -13.78 9.61 3.64
C ILE A 107 -15.03 10.11 4.36
N PHE A 108 -15.99 10.69 3.62
CA PHE A 108 -17.19 11.33 4.19
C PHE A 108 -18.39 10.39 4.26
N THR A 109 -18.29 9.18 3.74
CA THR A 109 -19.29 8.14 3.96
C THR A 109 -18.60 7.00 4.65
N ASN A 110 -19.10 6.63 5.81
CA ASN A 110 -18.49 5.60 6.61
C ASN A 110 -19.46 4.45 6.75
N PRO A 111 -19.43 3.44 5.87
CA PRO A 111 -20.05 2.19 6.19
C PRO A 111 -19.11 1.48 7.17
N GLN A 112 -19.26 1.82 8.44
CA GLN A 112 -18.74 1.11 9.63
C GLN A 112 -19.01 -0.41 9.63
N LYS A 113 -19.77 -0.92 8.67
CA LYS A 113 -20.13 -2.32 8.49
C LYS A 113 -19.38 -3.03 7.35
N ALA A 114 -18.62 -2.29 6.53
CA ALA A 114 -18.00 -2.86 5.33
C ALA A 114 -16.55 -3.31 5.54
N ILE A 115 -15.78 -2.69 6.45
CA ILE A 115 -14.35 -2.96 6.62
C ILE A 115 -14.10 -3.70 7.95
N PRO A 116 -13.69 -4.98 7.92
CA PRO A 116 -13.44 -5.76 9.12
C PRO A 116 -12.34 -5.17 10.01
N GLY A 117 -12.58 -5.13 11.33
CA GLY A 117 -11.63 -4.63 12.34
C GLY A 117 -11.80 -3.15 12.68
N LEU A 118 -12.65 -2.43 11.96
CA LEU A 118 -12.92 -0.99 12.18
C LEU A 118 -14.31 -0.75 12.77
N GLU A 119 -14.90 -1.77 13.40
CA GLU A 119 -16.22 -1.69 14.00
C GLU A 119 -16.23 -0.67 15.15
N GLY A 120 -17.00 0.41 14.96
CA GLY A 120 -17.16 1.47 15.96
C GLY A 120 -16.40 2.77 15.65
N ASP A 121 -15.45 2.75 14.71
CA ASP A 121 -14.77 3.97 14.24
C ASP A 121 -15.71 4.85 13.40
N ARG A 122 -15.78 6.15 13.71
CA ARG A 122 -16.67 7.11 13.04
C ARG A 122 -15.92 8.29 12.47
N VAL A 123 -16.37 8.70 11.28
CA VAL A 123 -16.06 10.03 10.73
C VAL A 123 -17.34 10.82 10.94
N ILE A 124 -17.26 11.90 11.70
CA ILE A 124 -18.38 12.78 11.99
C ILE A 124 -18.16 14.05 11.20
N TYR A 125 -19.10 14.39 10.33
CA TYR A 125 -19.15 15.70 9.70
C TYR A 125 -20.54 16.32 9.83
N ASN A 126 -20.61 17.63 9.69
CA ASN A 126 -21.86 18.35 9.86
C ASN A 126 -22.78 18.23 8.63
N HIS A 127 -23.44 17.07 8.49
CA HIS A 127 -24.36 16.78 7.39
C HIS A 127 -25.48 17.82 7.20
N ASN A 128 -25.81 18.60 8.23
CA ASN A 128 -26.97 19.49 8.25
C ASN A 128 -26.69 20.86 7.62
N GLU A 129 -25.42 21.22 7.40
CA GLU A 129 -25.05 22.54 6.86
C GLU A 129 -24.78 22.50 5.36
N LYS A 130 -23.99 21.53 4.89
CA LYS A 130 -23.59 21.43 3.48
C LYS A 130 -23.37 19.97 3.06
N PRO A 131 -23.58 19.63 1.78
CA PRO A 131 -23.26 18.29 1.28
C PRO A 131 -21.75 18.05 1.27
N TRP A 132 -21.34 16.78 1.43
CA TRP A 132 -19.94 16.42 1.67
C TRP A 132 -18.96 16.92 0.61
N TYR A 133 -19.37 16.93 -0.66
CA TYR A 133 -18.55 17.34 -1.80
C TYR A 133 -18.28 18.85 -1.85
N THR A 134 -18.89 19.62 -0.94
CA THR A 134 -18.57 21.04 -0.73
C THR A 134 -17.66 21.27 0.48
N TYR A 135 -17.36 20.23 1.26
CA TYR A 135 -16.27 20.28 2.22
C TYR A 135 -14.94 20.06 1.50
N GLY A 136 -13.96 20.92 1.80
CA GLY A 136 -12.57 20.64 1.44
C GLY A 136 -12.03 19.46 2.26
N GLY A 137 -10.96 18.85 1.76
CA GLY A 137 -10.20 17.82 2.45
C GLY A 137 -8.72 18.19 2.49
N ASN A 138 -7.88 17.21 2.82
CA ASN A 138 -6.44 17.38 2.89
C ASN A 138 -5.74 16.02 2.74
N ASN A 139 -4.42 16.05 2.59
CA ASN A 139 -3.54 14.89 2.56
C ASN A 139 -3.86 13.80 3.61
N ILE A 140 -4.17 14.16 4.86
CA ILE A 140 -4.46 13.18 5.92
C ILE A 140 -5.68 12.31 5.58
N PHE A 141 -6.69 12.88 4.94
CA PHE A 141 -7.89 12.14 4.52
C PHE A 141 -7.54 11.08 3.48
N THR A 142 -6.75 11.44 2.47
CA THR A 142 -6.28 10.50 1.46
C THR A 142 -5.46 9.38 2.09
N LEU A 143 -4.50 9.73 2.94
CA LEU A 143 -3.63 8.76 3.61
C LEU A 143 -4.43 7.77 4.46
N ASN A 144 -5.39 8.25 5.24
CA ASN A 144 -6.19 7.37 6.11
C ASN A 144 -7.09 6.44 5.31
N LEU A 145 -7.68 6.92 4.21
CA LEU A 145 -8.53 6.08 3.37
C LEU A 145 -7.75 4.94 2.71
N LEU A 146 -6.61 5.26 2.10
CA LEU A 146 -5.73 4.27 1.47
C LEU A 146 -5.13 3.28 2.48
N ALA A 147 -4.76 3.78 3.68
CA ALA A 147 -4.25 2.92 4.74
C ALA A 147 -5.28 1.87 5.19
N ARG A 148 -6.57 2.16 5.10
CA ARG A 148 -7.67 1.22 5.40
C ARG A 148 -7.87 0.15 4.33
N GLY A 149 -7.14 0.25 3.21
CA GLY A 149 -7.30 -0.61 2.03
C GLY A 149 -8.42 -0.20 1.10
N VAL A 150 -8.90 1.05 1.22
CA VAL A 150 -9.98 1.60 0.41
C VAL A 150 -9.38 2.33 -0.79
N GLY A 151 -9.62 1.78 -1.98
CA GLY A 151 -9.14 2.34 -3.23
C GLY A 151 -7.62 2.33 -3.41
N PRO A 152 -7.12 3.02 -4.46
CA PRO A 152 -7.93 3.67 -5.48
C PRO A 152 -8.50 2.66 -6.50
N VAL A 153 -9.63 3.01 -7.10
CA VAL A 153 -10.21 2.35 -8.28
C VAL A 153 -10.07 3.26 -9.50
N LEU A 154 -10.30 2.68 -10.68
CA LEU A 154 -10.39 3.43 -11.93
C LEU A 154 -11.61 4.35 -11.93
N GLU A 155 -11.47 5.51 -12.59
CA GLU A 155 -12.55 6.47 -12.83
C GLU A 155 -13.77 5.82 -13.49
N SER A 156 -13.57 4.80 -14.33
CA SER A 156 -14.68 4.04 -14.94
C SER A 156 -15.55 3.27 -13.95
N GLU A 157 -15.04 2.97 -12.75
CA GLU A 157 -15.76 2.21 -11.71
C GLU A 157 -16.54 3.13 -10.78
N ALA A 158 -15.97 4.30 -10.46
CA ALA A 158 -16.61 5.34 -9.66
C ALA A 158 -16.40 6.72 -10.31
N PRO A 159 -17.16 7.06 -11.36
CA PRO A 159 -16.92 8.29 -12.11
C PRO A 159 -17.12 9.53 -11.25
N TYR A 160 -16.35 10.59 -11.50
CA TYR A 160 -16.48 11.87 -10.81
C TYR A 160 -17.88 12.48 -10.95
N THR A 161 -18.61 12.15 -12.03
CA THR A 161 -20.03 12.52 -12.18
C THR A 161 -20.93 11.95 -11.09
N SER A 162 -20.51 10.90 -10.36
CA SER A 162 -21.25 10.31 -9.25
C SER A 162 -20.99 11.00 -7.91
N VAL A 163 -20.16 12.05 -7.85
CA VAL A 163 -19.84 12.78 -6.62
C VAL A 163 -21.09 13.29 -5.88
N VAL A 164 -22.15 13.68 -6.60
CA VAL A 164 -23.41 14.13 -5.99
C VAL A 164 -24.30 12.96 -5.57
N SER A 165 -24.41 11.93 -6.43
CA SER A 165 -25.28 10.78 -6.19
C SER A 165 -24.70 9.76 -5.20
N GLY A 166 -23.39 9.84 -4.94
CA GLY A 166 -22.60 8.76 -4.36
C GLY A 166 -22.25 7.70 -5.42
N ALA A 167 -21.10 7.05 -5.24
CA ALA A 167 -20.78 5.83 -5.97
C ALA A 167 -21.20 4.60 -5.14
N PRO A 168 -21.41 3.42 -5.77
CA PRO A 168 -21.85 2.22 -5.07
C PRO A 168 -20.90 1.83 -3.94
N GLU A 169 -21.41 1.57 -2.73
CA GLU A 169 -20.59 1.29 -1.55
C GLU A 169 -19.69 0.05 -1.71
N ASP A 170 -20.13 -0.95 -2.47
CA ASP A 170 -19.35 -2.14 -2.80
C ASP A 170 -18.14 -1.82 -3.68
N ILE A 171 -18.25 -0.83 -4.56
CA ILE A 171 -17.11 -0.30 -5.32
C ILE A 171 -16.23 0.56 -4.43
N ILE A 172 -16.83 1.45 -3.63
CA ILE A 172 -16.07 2.37 -2.80
C ILE A 172 -15.21 1.61 -1.79
N PHE A 173 -15.80 0.68 -1.03
CA PHE A 173 -15.13 0.03 0.11
C PHE A 173 -14.74 -1.43 -0.15
N GLY A 174 -15.34 -2.07 -1.15
CA GLY A 174 -15.08 -3.48 -1.47
C GLY A 174 -14.11 -3.70 -2.61
N ARG A 175 -13.66 -2.63 -3.31
CA ARG A 175 -12.77 -2.73 -4.45
C ARG A 175 -11.58 -1.76 -4.35
N ARG A 176 -10.44 -2.25 -4.84
CA ARG A 176 -9.24 -1.47 -5.16
C ARG A 176 -8.59 -2.06 -6.39
N ASP A 177 -8.29 -1.23 -7.40
CA ASP A 177 -7.56 -1.68 -8.59
C ASP A 177 -6.04 -1.58 -8.38
N TYR A 178 -5.63 -0.61 -7.54
CA TYR A 178 -4.26 -0.47 -7.06
C TYR A 178 -4.21 -0.52 -5.54
N ASP A 179 -3.07 -0.91 -4.99
CA ASP A 179 -2.76 -0.81 -3.56
C ASP A 179 -1.57 0.13 -3.38
N VAL A 180 -1.41 0.63 -2.17
CA VAL A 180 -0.31 1.53 -1.82
C VAL A 180 0.75 0.75 -1.07
N LYS A 181 1.92 0.63 -1.71
CA LYS A 181 3.09 0.06 -1.06
C LYS A 181 3.67 1.02 -0.03
N ALA A 182 3.73 2.31 -0.36
CA ALA A 182 4.16 3.35 0.57
C ALA A 182 3.50 4.71 0.33
N ILE A 183 3.33 5.47 1.41
CA ILE A 183 3.00 6.90 1.41
C ILE A 183 4.06 7.62 2.22
N TYR A 184 4.97 8.32 1.54
CA TYR A 184 6.08 9.05 2.15
C TYR A 184 5.69 10.48 2.45
N THR A 185 6.16 11.01 3.59
CA THR A 185 5.76 12.32 4.11
C THR A 185 6.92 13.29 4.16
N PHE A 186 6.85 14.40 3.44
CA PHE A 186 7.88 15.43 3.32
C PHE A 186 7.42 16.76 3.93
N SER A 187 8.35 17.49 4.53
CA SER A 187 8.14 18.90 4.84
C SER A 187 8.18 19.72 3.55
N GLY A 188 7.32 20.73 3.43
CA GLY A 188 7.35 21.69 2.32
C GLY A 188 8.70 22.42 2.21
N SER A 189 9.38 22.60 3.34
CA SER A 189 10.73 23.20 3.39
C SER A 189 11.87 22.25 2.97
N ASP A 190 11.63 20.93 2.86
CA ASP A 190 12.65 19.96 2.44
C ASP A 190 12.79 19.89 0.92
N ARG A 191 13.31 20.96 0.32
CA ARG A 191 13.46 21.10 -1.13
C ARG A 191 14.24 19.95 -1.77
N LYS A 192 15.30 19.46 -1.12
CA LYS A 192 16.13 18.36 -1.65
C LYS A 192 15.32 17.06 -1.66
N GLY A 193 14.69 16.70 -0.54
CA GLY A 193 13.87 15.50 -0.45
C GLY A 193 12.65 15.53 -1.38
N LEU A 194 12.02 16.69 -1.56
CA LEU A 194 10.92 16.87 -2.51
C LEU A 194 11.37 16.63 -3.96
N LYS A 195 12.53 17.16 -4.38
CA LYS A 195 13.10 16.89 -5.72
C LYS A 195 13.41 15.41 -5.94
N GLU A 196 14.04 14.77 -4.97
CA GLU A 196 14.32 13.33 -4.98
C GLU A 196 13.01 12.52 -5.10
N ALA A 197 11.98 12.90 -4.35
CA ALA A 197 10.67 12.26 -4.39
C ALA A 197 9.98 12.41 -5.76
N ILE A 198 10.03 13.60 -6.36
CA ILE A 198 9.48 13.84 -7.70
C ILE A 198 10.15 12.93 -8.74
N MET A 199 11.48 12.79 -8.68
CA MET A 199 12.21 11.89 -9.59
C MET A 199 11.92 10.41 -9.32
N GLN A 200 11.81 10.00 -8.06
CA GLN A 200 11.70 8.58 -7.69
C GLN A 200 10.27 8.04 -7.78
N TYR A 201 9.30 8.87 -7.40
CA TYR A 201 7.89 8.50 -7.24
C TYR A 201 6.97 9.20 -8.23
N GLY A 202 7.48 10.13 -9.03
CA GLY A 202 6.74 10.78 -10.12
C GLY A 202 6.20 12.16 -9.73
N GLY A 203 5.74 12.32 -8.51
CA GLY A 203 5.30 13.62 -8.01
C GLY A 203 5.00 13.62 -6.52
N VAL A 204 4.77 14.81 -5.99
CA VAL A 204 4.39 15.04 -4.60
C VAL A 204 3.15 15.91 -4.52
N THR A 205 2.24 15.63 -3.59
CA THR A 205 1.15 16.54 -3.27
C THR A 205 1.72 17.77 -2.58
N MET A 206 1.17 18.94 -2.86
CA MET A 206 1.63 20.21 -2.30
C MET A 206 0.42 21.07 -1.93
N PRO A 207 0.10 21.22 -0.64
CA PRO A 207 -0.83 22.21 -0.17
C PRO A 207 -0.32 23.61 -0.48
N ILE A 208 -1.19 24.46 -1.03
CA ILE A 208 -0.89 25.84 -1.36
C ILE A 208 -2.06 26.73 -0.96
N HIS A 209 -1.82 28.04 -0.95
CA HIS A 209 -2.89 29.01 -0.93
C HIS A 209 -3.04 29.61 -2.32
N MET A 210 -4.24 29.57 -2.89
CA MET A 210 -4.52 30.03 -4.24
C MET A 210 -5.77 30.93 -4.26
N GLU A 211 -5.65 32.16 -3.75
CA GLU A 211 -6.77 33.14 -3.70
C GLU A 211 -7.48 33.26 -5.06
N ASN A 212 -8.75 32.83 -5.13
CA ASN A 212 -9.72 33.11 -6.19
C ASN A 212 -9.22 33.04 -7.66
N SER A 213 -8.28 32.12 -7.98
CA SER A 213 -7.69 32.01 -9.32
C SER A 213 -8.53 31.22 -10.32
N GLN A 214 -9.65 30.61 -9.92
CA GLN A 214 -10.56 29.93 -10.86
C GLN A 214 -11.09 30.89 -11.95
N GLY A 215 -11.13 32.20 -11.65
CA GLY A 215 -11.50 33.26 -12.59
C GLY A 215 -10.36 33.79 -13.47
N ASN A 216 -9.09 33.49 -13.15
CA ASN A 216 -7.95 33.90 -13.96
C ASN A 216 -7.83 32.96 -15.17
N GLN A 217 -7.84 33.53 -16.38
CA GLN A 217 -7.80 32.76 -17.63
C GLN A 217 -6.54 33.07 -18.44
N GLY A 218 -6.07 32.09 -19.21
CA GLY A 218 -4.96 32.24 -20.16
C GLY A 218 -3.58 32.10 -19.53
N GLU A 219 -2.54 32.46 -20.30
CA GLU A 219 -1.12 32.36 -19.92
C GLU A 219 -0.75 33.20 -18.68
N GLU A 220 -1.57 34.21 -18.33
CA GLU A 220 -1.37 35.01 -17.11
C GLU A 220 -1.59 34.19 -15.81
N ALA A 221 -2.24 33.02 -15.88
CA ALA A 221 -2.39 32.08 -14.76
C ALA A 221 -1.23 31.07 -14.65
N ALA A 222 -0.25 31.10 -15.57
CA ALA A 222 0.84 30.11 -15.67
C ALA A 222 1.95 30.26 -14.61
N THR A 223 1.92 31.34 -13.82
CA THR A 223 2.87 31.58 -12.73
C THR A 223 2.13 32.00 -11.48
N TYR A 224 2.42 31.36 -10.36
CA TYR A 224 1.77 31.63 -9.10
C TYR A 224 2.79 31.83 -7.98
N VAL A 225 2.52 32.84 -7.16
CA VAL A 225 3.13 33.07 -5.87
C VAL A 225 2.06 33.75 -5.01
N SER A 226 1.80 33.26 -3.80
CA SER A 226 0.74 33.85 -2.96
C SER A 226 0.97 35.36 -2.73
N GLU A 227 -0.10 36.18 -2.73
CA GLU A 227 -0.02 37.66 -2.71
C GLU A 227 0.73 38.24 -1.48
N LYS A 228 1.02 37.40 -0.48
CA LYS A 228 1.80 37.73 0.72
C LYS A 228 3.19 37.10 0.77
N ALA A 229 3.74 36.65 -0.36
CA ALA A 229 5.07 36.03 -0.47
C ALA A 229 6.28 36.94 -0.12
N ILE A 230 6.04 38.04 0.60
CA ILE A 230 7.07 38.92 1.17
C ILE A 230 7.09 38.82 2.72
N LEU A 231 6.21 38.03 3.34
CA LEU A 231 6.26 37.75 4.79
C LEU A 231 7.13 36.53 5.08
N ASP A 232 7.91 36.57 6.16
CA ASP A 232 8.53 35.39 6.77
C ASP A 232 7.48 34.27 6.85
N SER A 233 7.79 33.05 6.38
CA SER A 233 6.82 31.94 6.31
C SER A 233 6.12 31.72 7.65
N LYS A 234 6.82 31.95 8.77
CA LYS A 234 6.27 31.84 10.13
C LYS A 234 5.19 32.89 10.44
N GLU A 235 5.28 34.08 9.86
CA GLU A 235 4.25 35.12 9.98
C GLU A 235 3.14 34.93 8.95
N ALA A 236 3.46 34.50 7.74
CA ALA A 236 2.46 34.16 6.72
C ALA A 236 1.52 33.03 7.15
N GLU A 237 2.03 31.98 7.80
CA GLU A 237 1.23 30.85 8.31
C GLU A 237 0.20 31.24 9.39
N LYS A 238 0.40 32.39 10.05
CA LYS A 238 -0.58 32.95 11.01
C LYS A 238 -1.76 33.62 10.31
N GLU A 239 -1.53 34.17 9.13
CA GLU A 239 -2.51 34.99 8.40
C GLU A 239 -3.16 34.27 7.21
N ILE A 240 -2.50 33.27 6.65
CA ILE A 240 -2.91 32.54 5.45
C ILE A 240 -3.02 31.06 5.77
N LYS A 241 -4.07 30.42 5.28
CA LYS A 241 -4.26 28.96 5.38
C LYS A 241 -4.30 28.35 3.98
N PRO A 242 -3.77 27.13 3.80
CA PRO A 242 -3.93 26.42 2.54
C PRO A 242 -5.41 26.25 2.22
N ASP A 243 -5.79 26.53 0.98
CA ASP A 243 -7.15 26.37 0.45
C ASP A 243 -7.18 25.55 -0.85
N HIS A 244 -6.00 25.17 -1.37
CA HIS A 244 -5.86 24.35 -2.57
C HIS A 244 -4.71 23.35 -2.44
N GLU A 245 -4.71 22.31 -3.26
CA GLU A 245 -3.65 21.29 -3.28
C GLU A 245 -3.37 20.85 -4.72
N VAL A 246 -2.10 20.67 -5.07
CA VAL A 246 -1.64 20.36 -6.43
C VAL A 246 -0.61 19.22 -6.44
N CYS A 247 -0.42 18.58 -7.59
CA CYS A 247 0.64 17.59 -7.80
C CYS A 247 1.87 18.27 -8.42
N VAL A 248 3.00 18.28 -7.73
CA VAL A 248 4.27 18.78 -8.28
C VAL A 248 4.96 17.67 -9.07
N VAL A 249 5.29 17.95 -10.34
CA VAL A 249 5.82 16.95 -11.30
C VAL A 249 7.17 17.35 -11.90
N GLY A 250 7.76 18.45 -11.40
CA GLY A 250 9.02 18.95 -11.88
C GLY A 250 9.45 20.23 -11.18
N TRP A 251 10.59 20.75 -11.59
CA TRP A 251 11.16 21.98 -11.10
C TRP A 251 12.17 22.58 -12.08
N ASP A 252 12.50 23.85 -11.88
CA ASP A 252 13.59 24.55 -12.53
C ASP A 252 14.18 25.59 -11.57
N ASP A 253 15.43 25.37 -11.14
CA ASP A 253 16.20 26.26 -10.26
C ASP A 253 16.48 27.61 -10.92
N GLY A 254 16.55 27.65 -12.25
CA GLY A 254 16.75 28.86 -13.05
C GLY A 254 15.46 29.53 -13.52
N TYR A 255 14.29 29.09 -13.05
CA TYR A 255 13.02 29.68 -13.48
C TYR A 255 12.94 31.14 -13.05
N SER A 256 12.98 32.04 -14.04
CA SER A 256 13.23 33.45 -13.73
C SER A 256 12.10 34.08 -12.94
N ARG A 257 12.46 34.75 -11.84
CA ARG A 257 11.54 35.51 -10.97
C ARG A 257 10.77 36.61 -11.72
N VAL A 258 11.25 37.03 -12.89
CA VAL A 258 10.58 38.05 -13.71
C VAL A 258 9.33 37.53 -14.41
N ASN A 259 9.17 36.20 -14.50
CA ASN A 259 7.99 35.55 -15.07
C ASN A 259 6.78 35.67 -14.14
N PHE A 260 7.00 35.81 -12.83
CA PHE A 260 5.92 36.05 -11.87
C PHE A 260 5.40 37.49 -12.02
N GLY A 261 4.09 37.65 -11.81
CA GLY A 261 3.35 38.89 -12.07
C GLY A 261 3.75 40.08 -11.21
N LYS A 262 2.78 40.68 -10.52
CA LYS A 262 3.03 41.89 -9.71
C LYS A 262 3.90 41.58 -8.50
N GLU A 263 3.57 40.50 -7.80
CA GLU A 263 4.36 39.97 -6.69
C GLU A 263 5.47 39.10 -7.27
N LYS A 264 6.73 39.43 -6.95
CA LYS A 264 7.90 38.75 -7.50
C LYS A 264 8.71 38.13 -6.36
N PRO A 265 9.09 36.84 -6.49
CA PRO A 265 10.02 36.25 -5.54
C PRO A 265 11.38 36.98 -5.60
N LYS A 266 12.13 36.87 -4.51
CA LYS A 266 13.45 37.50 -4.38
C LYS A 266 14.45 36.81 -5.31
N ASN A 267 14.37 35.49 -5.42
CA ASN A 267 15.26 34.66 -6.22
C ASN A 267 14.49 33.92 -7.33
N ASP A 268 15.26 33.46 -8.32
CA ASP A 268 14.77 32.51 -9.32
C ASP A 268 14.54 31.14 -8.68
N GLY A 269 13.74 30.31 -9.35
CA GLY A 269 13.46 28.94 -8.92
C GLY A 269 11.98 28.66 -8.72
N ALA A 270 11.48 27.61 -9.33
CA ALA A 270 10.07 27.25 -9.26
C ALA A 270 9.82 25.74 -9.38
N TRP A 271 8.71 25.30 -8.79
CA TRP A 271 8.08 24.00 -8.98
C TRP A 271 7.18 24.03 -10.22
N LEU A 272 7.14 22.94 -10.99
CA LEU A 272 6.14 22.73 -12.03
C LEU A 272 4.97 21.92 -11.46
N CYS A 273 3.81 22.55 -11.38
CA CYS A 273 2.62 22.01 -10.75
C CYS A 273 1.56 21.60 -11.79
N LYS A 274 0.99 20.41 -11.59
CA LYS A 274 -0.20 19.91 -12.26
C LYS A 274 -1.42 20.27 -11.41
N ASN A 275 -2.30 21.12 -11.94
CA ASN A 275 -3.52 21.57 -11.27
C ASN A 275 -4.70 20.60 -11.55
N SER A 276 -5.90 20.98 -11.11
CA SER A 276 -7.16 20.23 -11.23
C SER A 276 -8.29 21.09 -11.80
N TYR A 277 -7.97 22.12 -12.60
CA TYR A 277 -8.92 23.07 -13.18
C TYR A 277 -9.17 22.85 -14.69
N GLY A 278 -8.81 21.67 -15.19
CA GLY A 278 -8.93 21.32 -16.60
C GLY A 278 -7.81 21.88 -17.47
N THR A 279 -7.72 21.37 -18.70
CA THR A 279 -6.65 21.72 -19.65
C THR A 279 -6.78 23.12 -20.26
N SER A 280 -7.94 23.77 -20.11
CA SER A 280 -8.15 25.15 -20.59
C SER A 280 -7.61 26.22 -19.66
N TRP A 281 -7.12 25.85 -18.46
CA TRP A 281 -6.57 26.77 -17.47
C TRP A 281 -5.03 26.73 -17.49
N GLY A 282 -4.35 27.86 -17.31
CA GLY A 282 -2.88 27.91 -17.29
C GLY A 282 -2.23 27.35 -18.57
N GLU A 283 -1.10 26.67 -18.43
CA GLU A 283 -0.41 25.97 -19.53
C GLU A 283 -0.89 24.52 -19.64
N GLU A 284 -2.01 24.28 -20.31
CA GLU A 284 -2.64 22.95 -20.42
C GLU A 284 -3.01 22.33 -19.04
N GLY A 285 -3.35 23.20 -18.09
CA GLY A 285 -3.65 22.85 -16.69
C GLY A 285 -2.43 22.85 -15.76
N PHE A 286 -1.25 23.20 -16.27
CA PHE A 286 -0.01 23.32 -15.49
C PHE A 286 0.33 24.79 -15.19
N PHE A 287 1.14 25.00 -14.16
CA PHE A 287 1.68 26.31 -13.80
C PHE A 287 3.00 26.18 -13.02
N TRP A 288 3.74 27.28 -12.94
CA TRP A 288 4.96 27.40 -12.14
C TRP A 288 4.66 28.05 -10.79
N LEU A 289 5.06 27.39 -9.71
CA LEU A 289 4.94 27.87 -8.34
C LEU A 289 6.33 28.23 -7.80
N SER A 290 6.52 29.47 -7.35
CA SER A 290 7.81 29.89 -6.78
C SER A 290 8.22 29.00 -5.61
N TYR A 291 9.53 28.72 -5.48
CA TYR A 291 10.08 28.10 -4.25
C TYR A 291 9.90 28.95 -3.00
N GLU A 292 9.65 30.24 -3.15
CA GLU A 292 9.44 31.19 -2.05
C GLU A 292 7.96 31.32 -1.67
N ASP A 293 7.06 30.50 -2.23
CA ASP A 293 5.67 30.49 -1.79
C ASP A 293 5.57 30.15 -0.30
N ALA A 294 4.88 31.00 0.46
CA ALA A 294 4.90 30.96 1.91
C ALA A 294 4.26 29.71 2.50
N ILE A 295 3.28 29.12 1.81
CA ILE A 295 2.62 27.89 2.25
C ILE A 295 3.38 26.67 1.73
N ALA A 296 3.74 26.64 0.45
CA ALA A 296 4.44 25.50 -0.13
C ALA A 296 5.81 25.25 0.52
N ASN A 297 6.52 26.31 0.94
CA ASN A 297 7.85 26.22 1.55
C ASN A 297 7.83 26.17 3.09
N ALA A 298 6.65 26.10 3.72
CA ALA A 298 6.52 26.03 5.17
C ALA A 298 7.01 24.69 5.75
N GLU A 299 7.60 24.72 6.95
CA GLU A 299 7.94 23.51 7.72
C GLU A 299 6.70 22.73 8.18
N SER A 300 5.58 23.44 8.39
CA SER A 300 4.30 22.85 8.79
C SER A 300 3.54 22.22 7.61
N THR A 301 3.88 22.58 6.37
CA THR A 301 3.28 22.01 5.17
C THR A 301 3.77 20.58 4.98
N THR A 302 2.82 19.67 4.86
CA THR A 302 3.08 18.25 4.73
C THR A 302 2.72 17.79 3.32
N CYS A 303 3.71 17.31 2.58
CA CYS A 303 3.61 16.83 1.20
C CYS A 303 3.70 15.31 1.15
N TYR A 304 2.92 14.64 0.28
CA TYR A 304 2.94 13.18 0.14
C TYR A 304 3.43 12.70 -1.21
N ALA A 305 4.30 11.69 -1.20
CA ALA A 305 4.63 10.89 -2.38
C ALA A 305 4.04 9.48 -2.22
N PHE A 306 3.57 8.88 -3.32
CA PHE A 306 2.95 7.56 -3.31
C PHE A 306 3.80 6.57 -4.09
N GLU A 307 3.96 5.35 -3.55
CA GLU A 307 4.46 4.19 -4.29
C GLU A 307 3.31 3.20 -4.49
N MET A 308 2.88 3.06 -5.73
CA MET A 308 1.71 2.26 -6.10
C MET A 308 2.13 0.84 -6.53
N ALA A 309 1.25 -0.11 -6.27
CA ALA A 309 1.34 -1.48 -6.77
C ALA A 309 -0.03 -1.92 -7.31
N ASN A 310 -0.05 -2.92 -8.18
CA ASN A 310 -1.31 -3.55 -8.54
C ASN A 310 -1.93 -4.19 -7.28
N ALA A 311 -3.23 -4.01 -7.10
CA ALA A 311 -3.92 -4.67 -6.00
C ALA A 311 -3.88 -6.20 -6.18
N LYS A 312 -3.59 -6.90 -5.09
CA LYS A 312 -3.79 -8.35 -5.00
C LYS A 312 -5.30 -8.65 -4.94
N ALA A 313 -5.73 -9.68 -5.68
CA ALA A 313 -7.15 -9.97 -5.90
C ALA A 313 -7.93 -10.33 -4.62
N GLU A 314 -7.28 -10.99 -3.66
CA GLU A 314 -7.87 -11.29 -2.36
C GLU A 314 -6.83 -11.00 -1.27
N THR A 315 -7.06 -9.95 -0.50
CA THR A 315 -6.20 -9.59 0.64
C THR A 315 -7.04 -9.10 1.79
N ASP A 316 -6.94 -9.80 2.91
CA ASP A 316 -7.51 -9.39 4.17
C ASP A 316 -6.53 -8.43 4.87
N ILE A 317 -7.05 -7.34 5.42
CA ILE A 317 -6.28 -6.43 6.25
C ILE A 317 -6.74 -6.60 7.70
N TYR A 318 -5.80 -6.85 8.60
CA TYR A 318 -5.97 -6.81 10.04
C TYR A 318 -5.55 -5.44 10.54
N GLN A 319 -6.47 -4.71 11.17
CA GLN A 319 -6.29 -3.31 11.53
C GLN A 319 -7.30 -2.90 12.62
N TYR A 320 -6.97 -1.83 13.35
CA TYR A 320 -7.77 -1.25 14.43
C TYR A 320 -7.83 0.30 14.38
N ASP A 321 -7.27 0.90 13.33
CA ASP A 321 -7.05 2.34 13.18
C ASP A 321 -7.89 2.92 12.04
N GLY A 322 -9.20 2.80 12.14
CA GLY A 322 -10.15 3.32 11.17
C GLY A 322 -10.55 4.77 11.43
N GLY A 323 -10.22 5.35 12.58
CA GLY A 323 -10.30 6.78 12.76
C GLY A 323 -9.41 7.53 11.77
N GLY A 324 -9.84 8.75 11.42
CA GLY A 324 -9.05 9.65 10.61
C GLY A 324 -8.08 10.51 11.42
N SER A 325 -7.90 10.20 12.70
CA SER A 325 -7.13 11.02 13.63
C SER A 325 -5.66 10.54 13.64
N ILE A 326 -4.70 11.46 13.68
CA ILE A 326 -3.27 11.12 13.60
C ILE A 326 -2.55 11.77 14.77
N ASP A 327 -1.97 10.92 15.61
CA ASP A 327 -1.02 11.29 16.65
C ASP A 327 0.19 10.34 16.56
N SER A 328 1.16 10.47 17.45
CA SER A 328 2.30 9.57 17.51
C SER A 328 2.74 9.25 18.93
N LEU A 329 3.41 8.12 19.10
CA LEU A 329 3.95 7.67 20.37
C LEU A 329 5.44 7.36 20.24
N SER A 330 6.24 7.86 21.18
CA SER A 330 7.66 7.54 21.27
C SER A 330 7.86 6.22 22.01
N VAL A 331 8.42 5.22 21.32
CA VAL A 331 8.50 3.82 21.74
C VAL A 331 9.86 3.21 21.40
N THR A 332 10.21 2.13 22.10
CA THR A 332 11.28 1.19 21.72
C THR A 332 10.69 -0.03 21.01
N ALA A 333 9.45 -0.42 21.33
CA ALA A 333 8.70 -1.43 20.60
C ALA A 333 7.20 -1.12 20.58
N ALA A 334 6.50 -1.63 19.56
CA ALA A 334 5.06 -1.49 19.40
C ALA A 334 4.47 -2.76 18.80
N ALA A 335 3.25 -3.13 19.18
CA ALA A 335 2.61 -4.32 18.65
C ALA A 335 1.10 -4.18 18.60
N ASN A 336 0.49 -4.77 17.57
CA ASN A 336 -0.94 -5.08 17.55
C ASN A 336 -1.15 -6.59 17.69
N VAL A 337 -2.16 -6.99 18.47
CA VAL A 337 -2.60 -8.38 18.63
C VAL A 337 -3.93 -8.54 17.93
N PHE A 338 -3.98 -9.45 16.96
CA PHE A 338 -5.13 -9.71 16.11
C PHE A 338 -5.74 -11.08 16.38
N THR A 339 -7.00 -11.25 15.99
CA THR A 339 -7.64 -12.58 15.89
C THR A 339 -7.95 -12.88 14.43
N ALA A 340 -7.42 -13.99 13.93
CA ALA A 340 -7.58 -14.37 12.54
C ALA A 340 -9.06 -14.70 12.22
N ARG A 341 -9.63 -14.09 11.18
CA ARG A 341 -11.05 -14.25 10.81
C ARG A 341 -11.32 -15.53 10.03
N ARG A 342 -10.30 -16.03 9.34
CA ARG A 342 -10.27 -17.29 8.58
C ARG A 342 -8.84 -17.84 8.59
N THR A 343 -8.65 -19.06 8.09
CA THR A 343 -7.30 -19.60 7.91
C THR A 343 -6.65 -18.99 6.69
N GLU A 344 -5.52 -18.32 6.87
CA GLU A 344 -4.84 -17.55 5.82
C GLU A 344 -3.34 -17.36 6.12
N LYS A 345 -2.61 -16.77 5.18
CA LYS A 345 -1.18 -16.49 5.31
C LYS A 345 -0.95 -14.99 5.46
N ILE A 346 -0.38 -14.57 6.58
CA ILE A 346 0.16 -13.21 6.71
C ILE A 346 1.39 -13.12 5.82
N THR A 347 1.37 -12.18 4.87
CA THR A 347 2.43 -12.02 3.86
C THR A 347 3.15 -10.69 4.00
N GLU A 348 2.47 -9.66 4.50
CA GLU A 348 3.03 -8.32 4.62
C GLU A 348 2.60 -7.66 5.93
N VAL A 349 3.41 -6.72 6.40
CA VAL A 349 3.12 -5.85 7.54
C VAL A 349 3.17 -4.41 7.06
N ARG A 350 2.12 -3.63 7.34
CA ARG A 350 2.05 -2.20 7.00
C ARG A 350 2.11 -1.37 8.28
N VAL A 351 3.04 -0.42 8.34
CA VAL A 351 3.29 0.39 9.55
C VAL A 351 3.32 1.86 9.21
N ARG A 352 2.67 2.70 10.04
CA ARG A 352 2.91 4.15 10.05
C ARG A 352 4.12 4.47 10.92
N ASN A 353 5.27 4.61 10.30
CA ASN A 353 6.50 5.05 10.95
C ASN A 353 6.63 6.59 10.80
N MET A 354 7.07 7.28 11.86
CA MET A 354 7.15 8.75 11.87
C MET A 354 8.59 9.29 11.77
N ASN A 355 9.57 8.44 11.43
CA ASN A 355 10.99 8.79 11.45
C ASN A 355 11.65 8.43 10.12
N ASP A 356 12.56 9.26 9.63
CA ASP A 356 13.31 8.93 8.43
C ASP A 356 14.38 7.87 8.71
N PHE A 357 14.56 6.94 7.76
CA PHE A 357 15.61 5.92 7.81
C PHE A 357 15.61 5.03 9.08
N ALA A 358 14.45 4.84 9.71
CA ALA A 358 14.34 4.04 10.93
C ALA A 358 14.68 2.58 10.67
N LYS A 359 15.49 1.99 11.56
CA LYS A 359 15.77 0.56 11.57
C LYS A 359 14.93 -0.12 12.64
N ALA A 360 14.42 -1.29 12.31
CA ALA A 360 13.60 -2.08 13.21
C ALA A 360 13.79 -3.58 12.93
N GLU A 361 13.19 -4.39 13.78
CA GLU A 361 12.94 -5.80 13.56
C GLU A 361 11.43 -6.03 13.62
N ILE A 362 10.91 -6.87 12.73
CA ILE A 362 9.52 -7.31 12.73
C ILE A 362 9.49 -8.75 13.22
N ALA A 363 8.65 -9.03 14.20
CA ALA A 363 8.35 -10.38 14.65
C ALA A 363 6.86 -10.65 14.63
N ILE A 364 6.48 -11.89 14.30
CA ILE A 364 5.11 -12.39 14.40
C ILE A 364 5.09 -13.55 15.37
N TYR A 365 4.22 -13.45 16.39
CA TYR A 365 3.94 -14.55 17.31
C TYR A 365 2.54 -15.10 17.04
N THR A 366 2.37 -16.42 17.08
CA THR A 366 1.08 -17.11 16.98
C THR A 366 0.68 -17.70 18.33
N ASP A 367 -0.60 -18.02 18.51
CA ASP A 367 -1.12 -18.59 19.76
C ASP A 367 -0.91 -17.65 20.97
N VAL A 368 -1.08 -16.35 20.72
CA VAL A 368 -0.94 -15.29 21.73
C VAL A 368 -2.13 -15.31 22.69
N GLU A 369 -1.88 -15.41 24.00
CA GLU A 369 -2.91 -15.46 25.04
C GLU A 369 -3.00 -14.15 25.85
N GLU A 370 -1.86 -13.60 26.23
CA GLU A 370 -1.74 -12.40 27.08
C GLU A 370 -1.04 -11.28 26.30
N ASP A 371 0.20 -10.95 26.68
CA ASP A 371 1.02 -9.93 26.04
C ASP A 371 1.48 -10.35 24.63
N PRO A 372 1.92 -9.41 23.78
CA PRO A 372 2.27 -9.68 22.39
C PRO A 372 3.31 -10.79 22.15
N GLU A 373 4.15 -11.11 23.13
CA GLU A 373 5.19 -12.15 23.07
C GLU A 373 4.80 -13.46 23.77
N SER A 374 3.57 -13.58 24.28
CA SER A 374 3.14 -14.75 25.07
C SER A 374 3.00 -16.06 24.28
N GLY A 375 2.92 -15.96 22.94
CA GLY A 375 2.75 -17.11 22.05
C GLY A 375 4.05 -17.69 21.49
N GLU A 376 3.94 -18.49 20.44
CA GLU A 376 5.06 -19.07 19.71
C GLU A 376 5.60 -18.08 18.66
N LEU A 377 6.92 -17.83 18.67
CA LEU A 377 7.57 -17.02 17.63
C LEU A 377 7.51 -17.76 16.28
N ALA A 378 6.75 -17.22 15.33
CA ALA A 378 6.54 -17.83 14.02
C ALA A 378 7.46 -17.28 12.94
N MET A 379 7.85 -16.00 13.02
CA MET A 379 8.73 -15.33 12.06
C MET A 379 9.39 -14.11 12.70
N GLN A 380 10.63 -13.83 12.33
CA GLN A 380 11.40 -12.65 12.75
C GLN A 380 12.31 -12.21 11.62
N MET A 381 12.40 -10.89 11.36
CA MET A 381 13.29 -10.34 10.34
C MET A 381 13.68 -8.89 10.62
N ASP A 382 14.87 -8.51 10.16
CA ASP A 382 15.28 -7.12 10.08
C ASP A 382 14.39 -6.36 9.10
N ALA A 383 14.10 -5.10 9.43
CA ALA A 383 13.34 -4.17 8.62
C ALA A 383 13.96 -2.76 8.66
N SER A 384 13.73 -2.01 7.59
CA SER A 384 14.11 -0.60 7.53
C SER A 384 13.01 0.20 6.85
N PHE A 385 12.70 1.35 7.42
CA PHE A 385 11.79 2.33 6.85
C PHE A 385 12.61 3.37 6.11
N SER A 386 12.23 3.68 4.88
CA SER A 386 12.95 4.63 4.05
C SER A 386 12.69 6.06 4.52
N ARG A 387 11.46 6.35 4.93
CA ARG A 387 11.05 7.71 5.33
C ARG A 387 9.85 7.69 6.28
N ALA A 388 9.60 8.79 6.97
CA ALA A 388 8.36 9.01 7.69
C ALA A 388 7.18 8.81 6.72
N GLY A 389 6.25 7.93 7.07
CA GLY A 389 5.38 7.36 6.06
C GLY A 389 4.57 6.16 6.54
N TYR A 390 3.61 5.76 5.71
CA TYR A 390 3.15 4.37 5.71
C TYR A 390 4.04 3.57 4.78
N GLU A 391 4.55 2.43 5.23
CA GLU A 391 5.27 1.48 4.37
C GLU A 391 4.74 0.07 4.60
N THR A 392 4.58 -0.68 3.50
CA THR A 392 4.21 -2.09 3.47
C THR A 392 5.48 -2.91 3.26
N ILE A 393 5.79 -3.78 4.22
CA ILE A 393 6.99 -4.60 4.27
C ILE A 393 6.58 -6.05 4.02
N GLU A 394 7.12 -6.65 2.96
CA GLU A 394 6.94 -8.06 2.65
C GLU A 394 7.72 -8.93 3.62
N LEU A 395 7.08 -9.97 4.14
CA LEU A 395 7.71 -10.92 5.03
C LEU A 395 8.61 -11.88 4.25
N ASN A 396 9.80 -12.17 4.79
CA ASN A 396 10.71 -13.16 4.19
C ASN A 396 10.07 -14.56 4.12
N GLU A 397 9.23 -14.89 5.11
CA GLU A 397 8.45 -16.13 5.15
C GLU A 397 7.00 -15.84 5.59
N PRO A 398 5.99 -16.20 4.78
CA PRO A 398 4.60 -16.02 5.17
C PRO A 398 4.21 -16.86 6.40
N VAL A 399 3.47 -16.27 7.33
CA VAL A 399 3.01 -16.93 8.56
C VAL A 399 1.58 -17.42 8.39
N THR A 400 1.34 -18.71 8.58
CA THR A 400 -0.03 -19.26 8.51
C THR A 400 -0.73 -19.08 9.85
N VAL A 401 -1.90 -18.44 9.83
CA VAL A 401 -2.78 -18.31 10.99
C VAL A 401 -4.09 -19.04 10.74
N GLY A 402 -4.57 -19.78 11.74
CA GLY A 402 -5.84 -20.50 11.71
C GLY A 402 -7.02 -19.60 12.07
N LYS A 403 -8.21 -19.89 11.56
CA LYS A 403 -9.44 -19.18 11.98
C LYS A 403 -9.58 -19.18 13.52
N GLY A 404 -9.77 -18.01 14.11
CA GLY A 404 -9.90 -17.79 15.55
C GLY A 404 -8.57 -17.78 16.31
N GLN A 405 -7.45 -18.11 15.66
CA GLN A 405 -6.13 -18.05 16.27
C GLN A 405 -5.73 -16.59 16.50
N ARG A 406 -5.21 -16.30 17.69
CA ARG A 406 -4.64 -15.00 18.02
C ARG A 406 -3.18 -14.94 17.58
N PHE A 407 -2.77 -13.82 17.03
CA PHE A 407 -1.38 -13.58 16.62
C PHE A 407 -1.02 -12.12 16.84
N SER A 408 0.26 -11.83 17.07
CA SER A 408 0.75 -10.45 17.21
C SER A 408 1.67 -10.09 16.06
N VAL A 409 1.72 -8.80 15.74
CA VAL A 409 2.75 -8.20 14.91
C VAL A 409 3.51 -7.22 15.78
N CYS A 410 4.76 -7.55 16.09
CA CYS A 410 5.66 -6.76 16.92
C CYS A 410 6.70 -6.04 16.05
N ILE A 411 6.92 -4.76 16.34
CA ILE A 411 7.94 -3.91 15.73
C ILE A 411 8.90 -3.49 16.84
N TYR A 412 10.18 -3.89 16.75
CA TYR A 412 11.23 -3.50 17.68
C TYR A 412 12.17 -2.51 17.01
N PHE A 413 12.15 -1.25 17.44
CA PHE A 413 13.01 -0.25 16.84
C PHE A 413 14.43 -0.36 17.39
N SER A 414 15.44 -0.27 16.51
CA SER A 414 16.86 -0.30 16.93
C SER A 414 17.28 0.92 17.76
N GLN A 415 16.45 1.96 17.76
CA GLN A 415 16.59 3.16 18.58
C GLN A 415 15.19 3.67 18.93
N LYS A 416 15.05 4.38 20.06
CA LYS A 416 13.77 4.98 20.43
C LYS A 416 13.23 5.84 19.28
N SER A 417 12.03 5.50 18.83
CA SER A 417 11.44 5.99 17.58
C SER A 417 9.98 6.41 17.80
N SER A 418 9.44 7.23 16.90
CA SER A 418 8.03 7.62 16.92
C SER A 418 7.19 6.75 15.98
N ILE A 419 6.09 6.18 16.48
CA ILE A 419 5.14 5.39 15.69
C ILE A 419 3.77 6.06 15.65
N GLY A 420 3.08 5.99 14.51
CA GLY A 420 1.76 6.59 14.32
C GLY A 420 0.67 5.86 15.12
N ILE A 421 -0.23 6.64 15.71
CA ILE A 421 -1.42 6.15 16.40
C ILE A 421 -2.67 6.87 15.90
N ASP A 422 -3.81 6.22 16.10
CA ASP A 422 -5.14 6.79 15.99
C ASP A 422 -5.66 7.07 17.40
N ARG A 423 -6.18 8.28 17.65
CA ARG A 423 -6.61 8.79 18.96
C ARG A 423 -7.75 9.79 18.82
N ASP A 424 -8.89 9.50 19.45
CA ASP A 424 -10.16 10.27 19.45
C ASP A 424 -10.05 11.81 19.35
N ALA A 425 -9.09 12.43 20.05
CA ALA A 425 -8.98 13.88 20.14
C ALA A 425 -7.87 14.51 19.28
N SER A 426 -7.10 13.72 18.53
CA SER A 426 -5.90 14.21 17.84
C SER A 426 -6.19 15.04 16.58
N TYR A 427 -7.39 14.90 16.00
CA TYR A 427 -7.82 15.71 14.88
C TYR A 427 -9.25 16.22 15.07
N LYS A 428 -9.40 17.55 15.10
CA LYS A 428 -10.69 18.24 15.04
C LYS A 428 -10.55 19.42 14.09
N SER A 429 -11.30 19.38 12.99
CA SER A 429 -11.53 20.56 12.15
C SER A 429 -12.89 21.17 12.52
N VAL A 430 -13.18 22.38 12.01
CA VAL A 430 -14.48 23.05 12.24
C VAL A 430 -15.66 22.16 11.82
N ASN A 431 -15.49 21.33 10.78
CA ASN A 431 -16.59 20.60 10.14
C ASN A 431 -16.45 19.08 10.19
N THR A 432 -15.30 18.55 10.61
CA THR A 432 -15.01 17.10 10.65
C THR A 432 -14.29 16.73 11.94
N ALA A 433 -14.78 15.68 12.59
CA ALA A 433 -14.20 15.03 13.75
C ALA A 433 -14.17 13.52 13.55
N PHE A 434 -13.41 12.82 14.40
CA PHE A 434 -13.29 11.37 14.37
C PHE A 434 -13.60 10.80 15.75
N GLU A 435 -14.30 9.68 15.78
CA GLU A 435 -14.44 8.82 16.97
C GLU A 435 -13.79 7.48 16.63
N ILE A 436 -13.11 6.87 17.60
CA ILE A 436 -12.41 5.63 17.45
C ILE A 436 -12.92 4.61 18.47
N ALA A 437 -12.95 3.35 18.03
CA ALA A 437 -13.04 2.19 18.88
C ALA A 437 -11.62 1.72 19.21
N ALA A 438 -11.40 1.37 20.46
CA ALA A 438 -10.16 0.80 20.92
C ALA A 438 -10.47 -0.07 22.14
N ASN A 439 -10.00 -1.32 22.13
CA ASN A 439 -10.30 -2.30 23.16
C ASN A 439 -9.02 -2.75 23.88
N PRO A 440 -9.12 -3.13 25.17
CA PRO A 440 -8.03 -3.79 25.87
C PRO A 440 -7.57 -5.03 25.10
N GLY A 441 -6.26 -5.22 25.04
CA GLY A 441 -5.64 -6.37 24.38
C GLY A 441 -5.41 -6.22 22.87
N GLU A 442 -5.65 -5.05 22.28
CA GLU A 442 -5.44 -4.80 20.84
C GLU A 442 -4.07 -4.20 20.54
N SER A 443 -3.70 -3.12 21.22
CA SER A 443 -2.50 -2.32 20.92
C SER A 443 -1.57 -2.19 22.13
N TYR A 444 -0.29 -2.48 21.96
CA TYR A 444 0.70 -2.50 23.04
C TYR A 444 1.98 -1.76 22.68
N CYS A 445 2.66 -1.17 23.65
CA CYS A 445 3.99 -0.58 23.44
C CYS A 445 4.98 -0.85 24.58
N LYS A 446 6.27 -0.76 24.27
CA LYS A 446 7.37 -0.56 25.23
C LYS A 446 7.91 0.87 25.06
N ILE A 447 8.06 1.61 26.16
CA ILE A 447 8.56 3.00 26.16
C ILE A 447 10.09 3.06 26.40
N SER A 448 10.64 2.02 27.04
CA SER A 448 12.06 1.82 27.30
C SER A 448 12.44 0.37 26.98
N GLU A 449 13.73 0.10 26.77
CA GLU A 449 14.24 -1.24 26.42
C GLU A 449 14.09 -2.26 27.56
N ASP A 450 14.19 -1.79 28.81
CA ASP A 450 14.03 -2.59 30.02
C ASP A 450 12.57 -2.72 30.48
N GLY A 451 11.64 -2.00 29.83
CA GLY A 451 10.23 -2.00 30.16
C GLY A 451 9.48 -3.19 29.55
N GLY A 452 8.47 -3.69 30.29
CA GLY A 452 7.51 -4.67 29.77
C GLY A 452 6.52 -4.05 28.78
N TRP A 453 5.72 -4.90 28.15
CA TRP A 453 4.61 -4.44 27.30
C TRP A 453 3.56 -3.72 28.14
N SER A 454 3.05 -2.60 27.63
CA SER A 454 1.91 -1.89 28.19
C SER A 454 0.78 -1.83 27.18
N ASP A 455 -0.38 -2.35 27.55
CA ASP A 455 -1.61 -2.20 26.79
C ASP A 455 -2.02 -0.71 26.74
N LEU A 456 -2.28 -0.19 25.55
CA LEU A 456 -2.69 1.20 25.35
C LEU A 456 -4.12 1.47 25.81
N ASN A 457 -5.00 0.45 25.90
CA ASN A 457 -6.45 0.59 26.04
C ASN A 457 -7.04 0.02 27.34
N GLY A 458 -6.33 0.12 28.46
CA GLY A 458 -6.83 -0.27 29.79
C GLY A 458 -7.87 0.67 30.41
N GLU A 459 -8.47 0.26 31.53
CA GLU A 459 -9.45 1.06 32.28
C GLU A 459 -8.90 2.46 32.64
N GLY A 460 -9.65 3.51 32.32
CA GLY A 460 -9.27 4.90 32.58
C GLY A 460 -8.24 5.50 31.61
N LYS A 461 -7.75 4.73 30.62
CA LYS A 461 -6.88 5.28 29.56
C LYS A 461 -7.70 5.90 28.43
N GLU A 462 -7.11 6.90 27.77
CA GLU A 462 -7.66 7.41 26.51
C GLU A 462 -7.54 6.36 25.42
N LYS A 463 -8.57 6.22 24.58
CA LYS A 463 -8.58 5.28 23.46
C LYS A 463 -7.49 5.60 22.44
N ARG A 464 -6.67 4.61 22.13
CA ARG A 464 -5.58 4.73 21.16
C ARG A 464 -5.31 3.39 20.48
N ASN A 465 -5.20 3.38 19.16
CA ASN A 465 -4.75 2.20 18.42
C ASN A 465 -3.48 2.50 17.61
N LEU A 466 -2.55 1.54 17.59
CA LEU A 466 -1.36 1.66 16.75
C LEU A 466 -1.73 1.45 15.30
N ARG A 467 -1.08 2.22 14.43
CA ARG A 467 -1.22 2.10 12.97
C ARG A 467 -0.27 1.02 12.43
N ILE A 468 -0.42 -0.20 12.96
CA ILE A 468 0.25 -1.44 12.54
C ILE A 468 -0.82 -2.36 11.96
N LYS A 469 -0.58 -2.89 10.78
CA LYS A 469 -1.52 -3.77 10.07
C LYS A 469 -0.83 -5.03 9.60
N ALA A 470 -1.57 -6.14 9.59
CA ALA A 470 -1.14 -7.38 8.94
C ALA A 470 -1.97 -7.57 7.67
N LEU A 471 -1.32 -7.79 6.53
CA LEU A 471 -2.00 -8.11 5.27
C LEU A 471 -1.85 -9.60 5.03
N ALA A 472 -2.97 -10.23 4.71
CA ALA A 472 -3.07 -11.68 4.58
C ALA A 472 -3.67 -12.09 3.24
N GLU A 473 -3.12 -13.13 2.66
CA GLU A 473 -3.64 -13.78 1.46
C GLU A 473 -4.35 -15.08 1.81
N PRO A 474 -5.44 -15.44 1.10
CA PRO A 474 -6.13 -16.70 1.31
C PRO A 474 -5.16 -17.89 1.29
N PHE A 475 -5.24 -18.72 2.31
CA PHE A 475 -4.47 -19.96 2.31
C PHE A 475 -5.10 -20.92 1.30
N THR A 476 -4.41 -21.13 0.18
CA THR A 476 -4.82 -22.10 -0.83
C THR A 476 -3.90 -23.31 -0.80
N LEU A 477 -4.50 -24.50 -0.71
CA LEU A 477 -3.78 -25.77 -0.88
C LEU A 477 -3.71 -26.12 -2.35
N GLU A 478 -2.52 -26.47 -2.82
CA GLU A 478 -2.36 -26.99 -4.17
C GLU A 478 -3.21 -28.26 -4.35
N CYS A 479 -3.83 -28.36 -5.51
CA CYS A 479 -4.54 -29.57 -5.89
C CYS A 479 -3.53 -30.70 -6.15
N PRO A 480 -3.71 -31.93 -5.59
CA PRO A 480 -2.86 -33.09 -5.88
C PRO A 480 -3.07 -33.65 -7.30
N GLU A 481 -2.99 -32.81 -8.33
CA GLU A 481 -3.41 -33.11 -9.69
C GLU A 481 -2.53 -34.16 -10.38
N SER A 482 -1.26 -34.26 -9.98
CA SER A 482 -0.28 -35.21 -10.53
C SER A 482 -0.41 -36.64 -9.98
N PHE A 483 -1.46 -36.97 -9.23
CA PHE A 483 -1.62 -38.33 -8.68
C PHE A 483 -1.87 -39.40 -9.75
N VAL A 484 -1.44 -40.61 -9.44
CA VAL A 484 -1.60 -41.81 -10.27
C VAL A 484 -2.31 -42.91 -9.50
N VAL A 485 -3.00 -43.79 -10.24
CA VAL A 485 -3.63 -45.00 -9.70
C VAL A 485 -3.14 -46.23 -10.47
N GLY A 486 -2.68 -47.24 -9.75
CA GLY A 486 -2.26 -48.54 -10.30
C GLY A 486 -2.81 -49.70 -9.47
N GLN A 487 -2.51 -50.93 -9.87
CA GLN A 487 -2.93 -52.14 -9.15
C GLN A 487 -1.71 -52.86 -8.57
N LYS A 488 -1.84 -53.41 -7.35
CA LYS A 488 -0.86 -54.35 -6.78
C LYS A 488 -1.61 -55.41 -5.97
N ALA A 489 -1.44 -56.69 -6.34
CA ALA A 489 -2.08 -57.83 -5.67
C ALA A 489 -3.61 -57.69 -5.50
N GLY A 490 -4.33 -57.30 -6.57
CA GLY A 490 -5.79 -57.15 -6.54
C GLY A 490 -6.31 -55.84 -5.88
N VAL A 491 -5.42 -55.01 -5.35
CA VAL A 491 -5.75 -53.76 -4.62
C VAL A 491 -5.42 -52.55 -5.49
N ALA A 492 -6.25 -51.51 -5.47
CA ALA A 492 -5.93 -50.23 -6.10
C ALA A 492 -4.98 -49.43 -5.21
N VAL A 493 -3.89 -48.92 -5.81
CA VAL A 493 -2.84 -48.15 -5.12
C VAL A 493 -2.73 -46.77 -5.75
N LEU A 494 -3.06 -45.76 -4.97
CA LEU A 494 -2.95 -44.35 -5.34
C LEU A 494 -1.61 -43.81 -4.85
N ARG A 495 -0.94 -42.97 -5.63
CA ARG A 495 0.30 -42.27 -5.26
C ARG A 495 0.27 -40.83 -5.74
N TRP A 496 0.84 -39.92 -4.96
CA TRP A 496 0.90 -38.49 -5.28
C TRP A 496 2.17 -37.85 -4.70
N HIS A 497 2.51 -36.66 -5.20
CA HIS A 497 3.54 -35.81 -4.60
C HIS A 497 2.99 -35.13 -3.34
N LYS A 498 3.85 -34.89 -2.35
CA LYS A 498 3.46 -34.17 -1.14
C LYS A 498 3.06 -32.75 -1.55
N VAL A 499 1.84 -32.34 -1.21
CA VAL A 499 1.37 -30.97 -1.34
C VAL A 499 1.97 -30.14 -0.21
N LYS A 500 2.52 -28.96 -0.53
CA LYS A 500 3.08 -28.02 0.45
C LYS A 500 1.99 -27.63 1.46
N ASP A 501 2.34 -27.54 2.73
CA ASP A 501 1.46 -27.18 3.86
C ASP A 501 0.27 -28.13 4.15
N ALA A 502 0.09 -29.21 3.38
CA ALA A 502 -0.94 -30.20 3.65
C ALA A 502 -0.61 -31.06 4.88
N THR A 503 -1.59 -31.23 5.79
CA THR A 503 -1.54 -32.15 6.93
C THR A 503 -2.20 -33.49 6.63
N GLY A 504 -3.02 -33.58 5.59
CA GLY A 504 -3.71 -34.80 5.20
C GLY A 504 -4.28 -34.78 3.78
N TYR A 505 -4.98 -35.86 3.41
CA TYR A 505 -5.65 -36.01 2.12
C TYR A 505 -6.98 -36.75 2.25
N ARG A 506 -7.98 -36.32 1.47
CA ARG A 506 -9.24 -37.06 1.27
C ARG A 506 -9.27 -37.75 -0.06
N ILE A 507 -9.58 -39.05 -0.02
CA ILE A 507 -9.62 -39.91 -1.18
C ILE A 507 -11.08 -40.18 -1.50
N TYR A 508 -11.49 -39.77 -2.69
CA TYR A 508 -12.83 -39.98 -3.20
C TYR A 508 -12.83 -41.07 -4.25
N ARG A 509 -13.88 -41.90 -4.26
CA ARG A 509 -14.06 -42.96 -5.23
C ARG A 509 -15.50 -43.00 -5.73
N ARG A 510 -15.69 -43.34 -7.00
CA ARG A 510 -16.96 -43.82 -7.55
C ARG A 510 -16.77 -45.05 -8.43
N ASN A 511 -17.84 -45.81 -8.63
CA ASN A 511 -17.95 -46.80 -9.69
C ASN A 511 -18.47 -46.13 -10.99
N SER A 512 -18.62 -46.92 -12.07
CA SER A 512 -19.00 -46.40 -13.40
C SER A 512 -20.32 -45.62 -13.44
N ALA A 513 -21.28 -45.92 -12.56
CA ALA A 513 -22.63 -45.33 -12.55
C ALA A 513 -22.93 -44.47 -11.30
N GLY A 514 -21.98 -44.31 -10.37
CA GLY A 514 -22.22 -43.70 -9.06
C GLY A 514 -21.67 -42.28 -8.89
N LYS A 515 -21.98 -41.68 -7.74
CA LYS A 515 -21.40 -40.41 -7.27
C LYS A 515 -20.07 -40.66 -6.53
N TYR A 516 -19.20 -39.67 -6.50
CA TYR A 516 -17.98 -39.73 -5.67
C TYR A 516 -18.36 -39.75 -4.20
N VAL A 517 -17.79 -40.70 -3.46
CA VAL A 517 -17.87 -40.77 -2.00
C VAL A 517 -16.46 -40.70 -1.42
N CYS A 518 -16.29 -40.02 -0.28
CA CYS A 518 -15.03 -40.05 0.45
C CYS A 518 -14.86 -41.45 1.06
N ILE A 519 -13.82 -42.17 0.67
CA ILE A 519 -13.55 -43.53 1.17
C ILE A 519 -12.44 -43.58 2.21
N ALA A 520 -11.64 -42.52 2.33
CA ALA A 520 -10.63 -42.38 3.36
C ALA A 520 -10.21 -40.92 3.53
N THR A 521 -9.90 -40.58 4.79
CA THR A 521 -9.04 -39.46 5.14
C THR A 521 -7.73 -40.05 5.65
N VAL A 522 -6.60 -39.61 5.10
CA VAL A 522 -5.26 -40.06 5.50
C VAL A 522 -4.46 -38.86 5.97
N GLY A 523 -3.49 -39.08 6.86
CA GLY A 523 -2.55 -38.03 7.26
C GLY A 523 -1.61 -37.63 6.13
N ASN A 524 -0.50 -36.97 6.45
CA ASN A 524 0.47 -36.47 5.49
C ASN A 524 1.33 -37.58 4.84
N VAL A 525 0.67 -38.46 4.07
CA VAL A 525 1.24 -39.60 3.35
C VAL A 525 1.20 -39.35 1.86
N LYS A 526 1.98 -40.13 1.10
CA LYS A 526 2.08 -40.02 -0.37
C LYS A 526 1.36 -41.14 -1.12
N THR A 527 0.63 -42.00 -0.39
CA THR A 527 0.06 -43.23 -0.94
C THR A 527 -1.16 -43.69 -0.15
N TYR A 528 -2.11 -44.30 -0.84
CA TYR A 528 -3.26 -44.97 -0.25
C TYR A 528 -3.58 -46.27 -0.99
N LYS A 529 -3.98 -47.30 -0.23
CA LYS A 529 -4.35 -48.62 -0.75
C LYS A 529 -5.83 -48.87 -0.50
N ASP A 530 -6.62 -48.86 -1.58
CA ASP A 530 -8.03 -49.20 -1.51
C ASP A 530 -8.22 -50.71 -1.69
N ARG A 531 -8.42 -51.40 -0.55
CA ARG A 531 -8.66 -52.85 -0.49
C ARG A 531 -10.11 -53.24 -0.74
N ASN A 532 -11.02 -52.28 -0.80
CA ASN A 532 -12.46 -52.51 -0.94
C ASN A 532 -12.90 -52.48 -2.41
N VAL A 533 -12.02 -52.94 -3.32
CA VAL A 533 -12.27 -53.05 -4.76
C VAL A 533 -12.48 -54.51 -5.15
N LYS A 534 -13.30 -54.74 -6.17
CA LYS A 534 -13.62 -56.09 -6.66
C LYS A 534 -12.97 -56.34 -8.01
N ARG A 535 -12.53 -57.59 -8.24
CA ARG A 535 -12.02 -58.06 -9.53
C ARG A 535 -13.05 -57.80 -10.63
N GLY A 536 -12.60 -57.31 -11.78
CA GLY A 536 -13.44 -56.87 -12.89
C GLY A 536 -14.07 -55.48 -12.73
N GLY A 537 -14.06 -54.91 -11.52
CA GLY A 537 -14.62 -53.59 -11.22
C GLY A 537 -13.82 -52.45 -11.84
N THR A 538 -14.54 -51.41 -12.28
CA THR A 538 -13.94 -50.15 -12.75
C THR A 538 -14.23 -49.03 -11.76
N TYR A 539 -13.18 -48.33 -11.34
CA TYR A 539 -13.23 -47.30 -10.32
C TYR A 539 -12.58 -46.01 -10.81
N TYR A 540 -13.10 -44.90 -10.32
CA TYR A 540 -12.60 -43.57 -10.60
C TYR A 540 -12.27 -42.90 -9.27
N TYR A 541 -11.04 -42.43 -9.14
CA TYR A 541 -10.55 -41.79 -7.91
C TYR A 541 -10.33 -40.30 -8.12
N ARG A 542 -10.46 -39.53 -7.05
CA ARG A 542 -10.05 -38.12 -6.93
C ARG A 542 -9.42 -37.90 -5.56
N ILE A 543 -8.54 -36.92 -5.45
CA ILE A 543 -7.86 -36.58 -4.19
C ILE A 543 -8.05 -35.09 -3.90
N LYS A 544 -8.21 -34.75 -2.61
CA LYS A 544 -8.01 -33.40 -2.08
C LYS A 544 -6.88 -33.41 -1.06
N ALA A 545 -6.07 -32.37 -1.02
CA ALA A 545 -5.22 -32.09 0.14
C ALA A 545 -6.04 -31.39 1.23
N GLU A 546 -5.64 -31.56 2.48
CA GLU A 546 -6.25 -30.91 3.65
C GLU A 546 -5.19 -30.30 4.57
N ALA A 547 -5.52 -29.18 5.22
CA ALA A 547 -4.74 -28.54 6.28
C ALA A 547 -5.72 -27.94 7.29
N GLY A 548 -5.94 -28.62 8.42
CA GLY A 548 -6.99 -28.25 9.37
C GLY A 548 -8.38 -28.34 8.73
N GLU A 549 -9.13 -27.24 8.75
CA GLU A 549 -10.46 -27.14 8.10
C GLU A 549 -10.38 -26.88 6.58
N LEU A 550 -9.20 -26.51 6.06
CA LEU A 550 -9.03 -26.15 4.65
C LEU A 550 -8.86 -27.38 3.77
N GLN A 551 -9.39 -27.29 2.56
CA GLN A 551 -9.27 -28.30 1.52
C GLN A 551 -8.86 -27.70 0.19
N SER A 552 -8.00 -28.39 -0.55
CA SER A 552 -7.71 -28.02 -1.93
C SER A 552 -8.95 -28.17 -2.83
N VAL A 553 -8.89 -27.56 -4.01
CA VAL A 553 -9.75 -27.98 -5.13
C VAL A 553 -9.56 -29.49 -5.36
N VAL A 554 -10.64 -30.19 -5.70
CA VAL A 554 -10.59 -31.64 -5.97
C VAL A 554 -9.89 -31.91 -7.30
N SER A 555 -9.00 -32.90 -7.30
CA SER A 555 -8.28 -33.30 -8.52
C SER A 555 -9.24 -33.73 -9.64
N THR A 556 -8.75 -33.70 -10.87
CA THR A 556 -9.39 -34.49 -11.94
C THR A 556 -9.33 -35.98 -11.60
N TYR A 557 -10.12 -36.81 -12.28
CA TYR A 557 -10.20 -38.21 -11.92
C TYR A 557 -9.08 -39.05 -12.52
N ARG A 558 -8.72 -40.14 -11.84
CA ARG A 558 -7.91 -41.23 -12.41
C ARG A 558 -8.71 -42.53 -12.38
N LYS A 559 -8.71 -43.25 -13.50
CA LYS A 559 -9.48 -44.48 -13.71
C LYS A 559 -8.60 -45.70 -13.54
N ILE A 560 -9.16 -46.75 -12.95
CA ILE A 560 -8.55 -48.09 -12.94
C ILE A 560 -9.60 -49.18 -13.11
N LYS A 561 -9.24 -50.25 -13.82
CA LYS A 561 -9.99 -51.52 -13.87
C LYS A 561 -9.18 -52.57 -13.13
N ILE A 562 -9.79 -53.27 -12.19
CA ILE A 562 -9.12 -54.30 -11.38
C ILE A 562 -9.10 -55.61 -12.17
N SER A 563 -7.89 -56.11 -12.49
CA SER A 563 -7.67 -57.39 -13.18
C SER A 563 -7.79 -58.60 -12.27
#